data_AF-A0A965L8A2-F1
#
_entry.id   AF-A0A965L8A2-F1
#
_cell.length_a   1.000
_cell.length_b   1.000
_cell.length_c   1.000
_cell.angle_alpha   90.00
_cell.angle_beta   90.00
_cell.angle_gamma   90.00
#
_symmetry.space_group_name_H-M   'P 1'
#
loop_
_entity.id
_entity.type
_entity.pdbx_description
1 polymer ?
#
loop_
_entity_poly.entity_id
_entity_poly.type
_entity_poly.pdbx_seq_one_letter_code
_entity_poly.pdbx_strand_id
1 'polypeptide(L)'
;EGTEELLAYGMPTFKYKKNLVHFAAWNNHLGFYPTPSGIREFQEQLSIYEGAKGSIKFLYSQPIPIDLIKQIVEFRVKEVISKSN
;
A
#
# COMPACT_ATOMS: atom_id res chain seq x y z
N GLU A 1 -11.29 13.06 12.13
CA GLU A 1 -11.67 12.41 10.85
C GLU A 1 -11.15 10.98 10.88
N GLY A 2 -11.91 10.01 10.37
CA GLY A 2 -11.55 8.59 10.35
C GLY A 2 -11.11 8.11 8.97
N THR A 3 -10.67 6.87 8.87
CA THR A 3 -10.41 6.18 7.60
C THR A 3 -11.71 5.60 7.04
N GLU A 4 -11.91 5.74 5.73
CA GLU A 4 -13.04 5.16 4.98
C GLU A 4 -12.58 3.94 4.17
N GLU A 5 -13.45 2.94 4.06
CA GLU A 5 -13.29 1.78 3.18
C GLU A 5 -14.14 1.96 1.92
N LEU A 6 -13.53 1.78 0.75
CA LEU A 6 -14.23 1.94 -0.53
C LEU A 6 -13.69 0.99 -1.60
N LEU A 7 -14.44 0.88 -2.70
CA LEU A 7 -13.98 0.23 -3.92
C LEU A 7 -13.56 1.30 -4.94
N ALA A 8 -12.27 1.34 -5.27
CA ALA A 8 -11.73 2.18 -6.33
C ALA A 8 -10.99 1.31 -7.33
N TYR A 9 -11.23 1.54 -8.62
CA TYR A 9 -10.64 0.74 -9.71
C TYR A 9 -10.89 -0.78 -9.56
N GLY A 10 -12.02 -1.16 -8.95
CA GLY A 10 -12.36 -2.56 -8.67
C GLY A 10 -11.56 -3.18 -7.51
N MET A 11 -10.83 -2.39 -6.73
CA MET A 11 -10.00 -2.86 -5.62
C MET A 11 -10.45 -2.28 -4.28
N PRO A 12 -10.46 -3.09 -3.20
CA PRO A 12 -10.51 -2.59 -1.83
C PRO A 12 -9.47 -1.50 -1.58
N THR A 13 -9.93 -0.39 -1.01
CA THR A 13 -9.16 0.83 -0.86
C THR A 13 -9.44 1.45 0.50
N PHE A 14 -8.36 1.78 1.22
CA PHE A 14 -8.46 2.66 2.37
C PHE A 14 -8.24 4.10 1.93
N LYS A 15 -9.12 5.01 2.36
CA LYS A 15 -9.05 6.44 2.08
C LYS A 15 -9.02 7.21 3.39
N TYR A 16 -8.13 8.19 3.46
CA TYR A 16 -8.08 9.16 4.56
C TYR A 16 -7.77 10.52 3.94
N LYS A 17 -8.76 11.40 3.80
CA LYS A 17 -8.74 12.62 2.95
C LYS A 17 -8.52 12.34 1.45
N LYS A 18 -7.48 11.57 1.10
CA LYS A 18 -7.15 11.02 -0.23
C LYS A 18 -6.96 9.51 -0.13
N ASN A 19 -6.84 8.82 -1.27
CA ASN A 19 -6.57 7.38 -1.28
C ASN A 19 -5.22 7.09 -0.60
N LEU A 20 -5.24 6.27 0.46
CA LEU A 20 -4.04 5.89 1.20
C LEU A 20 -3.32 4.75 0.50
N VAL A 21 -4.01 3.61 0.40
CA VAL A 21 -3.51 2.37 -0.18
C VAL A 21 -4.66 1.60 -0.84
N HIS A 22 -4.33 0.89 -1.91
CA HIS A 22 -5.20 -0.13 -2.49
C HIS A 22 -4.61 -1.51 -2.23
N PHE A 23 -5.45 -2.53 -2.24
CA PHE A 23 -5.00 -3.91 -2.22
C PHE A 23 -5.98 -4.81 -2.98
N ALA A 24 -5.47 -5.91 -3.53
CA ALA A 24 -6.26 -6.85 -4.30
C ALA A 24 -5.78 -8.28 -4.06
N ALA A 25 -6.72 -9.21 -3.88
CA ALA A 25 -6.41 -10.63 -3.80
C ALA A 25 -6.28 -11.21 -5.22
N TRP A 26 -5.14 -11.81 -5.52
CA TRP A 26 -4.92 -12.59 -6.74
C TRP A 26 -4.79 -14.07 -6.38
N ASN A 27 -4.69 -14.96 -7.38
CA ASN A 27 -4.63 -16.41 -7.14
C ASN A 27 -3.48 -16.85 -6.22
N ASN A 28 -2.29 -16.26 -6.40
CA ASN A 28 -1.07 -16.70 -5.71
C ASN A 28 -0.46 -15.62 -4.79
N HIS A 29 -1.01 -14.41 -4.78
CA HIS A 29 -0.42 -13.29 -4.05
C HIS A 29 -1.45 -12.21 -3.69
N LEU A 30 -1.13 -11.45 -2.64
CA LEU A 30 -1.76 -10.18 -2.34
C LEU A 30 -1.03 -9.08 -3.14
N GLY A 31 -1.76 -8.37 -4.00
CA GLY A 31 -1.29 -7.15 -4.63
C GLY A 31 -1.48 -5.97 -3.67
N PHE A 32 -0.40 -5.24 -3.37
CA PHE A 32 -0.43 -4.07 -2.50
C PHE A 32 0.06 -2.82 -3.26
N TYR A 33 -0.69 -1.73 -3.13
CA TYR A 33 -0.51 -0.53 -3.95
C TYR A 33 -0.47 0.74 -3.09
N PRO A 34 0.68 1.07 -2.49
CA PRO A 34 0.83 2.24 -1.62
C PRO A 34 1.18 3.53 -2.38
N THR A 35 0.76 3.66 -3.64
CA THR A 35 1.17 4.73 -4.58
C THR A 35 2.69 4.75 -4.88
N PRO A 36 3.15 5.45 -5.93
CA PRO A 36 4.58 5.50 -6.27
C PRO A 36 5.48 6.08 -5.17
N SER A 37 4.99 7.00 -4.33
CA SER A 37 5.82 7.57 -3.26
C SER A 37 6.07 6.59 -2.13
N GLY A 38 5.08 5.76 -1.77
CA GLY A 38 5.27 4.68 -0.79
C GLY A 38 6.26 3.63 -1.27
N ILE A 39 6.25 3.30 -2.57
CA ILE A 39 7.25 2.38 -3.14
C ILE A 39 8.65 2.98 -3.12
N ARG A 40 8.78 4.27 -3.49
CA ARG A 40 10.09 4.93 -3.55
C ARG A 40 10.75 5.04 -2.19
N GLU A 41 10.01 5.44 -1.17
CA GLU A 41 10.55 5.59 0.20
C GLU A 41 11.05 4.26 0.77
N PHE A 42 10.35 3.16 0.49
CA PHE A 42 10.64 1.84 1.04
C PHE A 42 11.36 0.92 0.03
N GLN A 43 11.98 1.48 -1.01
CA GLN A 43 12.50 0.71 -2.14
C GLN A 43 13.50 -0.38 -1.73
N GLU A 44 14.40 -0.09 -0.78
CA GLU A 44 15.40 -1.05 -0.30
C GLU A 44 14.74 -2.22 0.42
N GLN A 45 13.81 -1.95 1.34
CA GLN A 45 13.08 -2.98 2.10
C GLN A 45 12.14 -3.79 1.19
N LEU A 46 11.64 -3.18 0.11
CA LEU A 46 10.76 -3.82 -0.85
C LEU A 46 11.50 -4.60 -1.95
N SER A 47 12.82 -4.45 -2.06
CA SER A 47 13.63 -5.07 -3.12
C SER A 47 13.58 -6.59 -3.16
N ILE A 48 13.22 -7.22 -2.04
CA ILE A 48 13.05 -8.68 -1.91
C ILE A 48 11.70 -9.19 -2.43
N TYR A 49 10.74 -8.31 -2.71
CA TYR A 49 9.42 -8.66 -3.19
C TYR A 49 9.30 -8.35 -4.69
N GLU A 50 8.56 -9.20 -5.42
CA GLU A 50 8.25 -8.92 -6.82
C GLU A 50 7.27 -7.74 -6.93
N GLY A 51 7.46 -6.87 -7.92
CA GLY A 51 6.62 -5.68 -8.07
C GLY A 51 6.93 -4.85 -9.30
N ALA A 52 6.13 -3.79 -9.48
CA ALA A 52 6.35 -2.74 -10.48
C ALA A 52 6.40 -1.37 -9.79
N LYS A 53 6.61 -0.28 -10.55
CA LYS A 53 6.77 1.10 -10.04
C LYS A 53 5.67 1.59 -9.05
N GLY A 54 4.54 0.91 -8.95
CA GLY A 54 3.45 1.25 -8.03
C GLY A 54 2.80 0.06 -7.34
N SER A 55 3.40 -1.13 -7.39
CA SER A 55 2.80 -2.35 -6.84
C SER A 55 3.83 -3.30 -6.25
N ILE A 56 3.43 -4.00 -5.19
CA ILE A 56 4.18 -5.08 -4.55
C ILE A 56 3.31 -6.32 -4.55
N LYS A 57 3.92 -7.48 -4.79
CA LYS A 57 3.27 -8.80 -4.69
C LYS A 57 3.77 -9.50 -3.43
N PHE A 58 2.88 -9.73 -2.48
CA PHE A 58 3.16 -10.60 -1.34
C PHE A 58 2.62 -12.00 -1.64
N LEU A 59 3.51 -12.95 -1.93
CA LEU A 59 3.13 -14.33 -2.22
C LEU A 59 2.45 -14.96 -1.00
N TYR A 60 1.35 -15.69 -1.19
CA TYR A 60 0.67 -16.37 -0.09
C TYR A 60 1.50 -17.52 0.52
N SER A 61 2.50 -18.00 -0.21
CA SER A 61 3.46 -19.01 0.27
C SER A 61 4.49 -18.45 1.26
N GLN A 62 4.52 -17.13 1.46
CA GLN A 62 5.46 -16.46 2.34
C GLN A 62 4.70 -15.68 3.43
N PRO A 63 5.31 -15.47 4.61
CA PRO A 63 4.71 -14.64 5.64
C PRO A 63 4.52 -13.21 5.13
N ILE A 64 3.32 -12.66 5.35
CA ILE A 64 3.02 -11.26 5.00
C ILE A 64 3.81 -10.36 5.97
N PRO A 65 4.59 -9.38 5.46
CA PRO A 65 5.41 -8.50 6.30
C PRO A 65 4.55 -7.38 6.91
N ILE A 66 3.74 -7.71 7.91
CA ILE A 66 2.77 -6.78 8.53
C ILE A 66 3.46 -5.50 9.05
N ASP A 67 4.64 -5.61 9.65
CA ASP A 67 5.38 -4.45 10.16
C ASP A 67 5.80 -3.49 9.04
N LEU A 68 6.26 -4.02 7.90
CA LEU A 68 6.62 -3.21 6.74
C LEU A 68 5.38 -2.54 6.13
N ILE A 69 4.26 -3.27 6.01
CA ILE A 69 2.99 -2.72 5.54
C ILE A 69 2.54 -1.57 6.44
N LYS A 70 2.64 -1.75 7.76
CA LYS A 70 2.30 -0.72 8.74
C LYS A 70 3.16 0.53 8.57
N GLN A 71 4.49 0.38 8.46
CA GLN A 71 5.41 1.50 8.23
C GLN A 71 5.06 2.28 6.96
N ILE A 72 4.76 1.57 5.86
CA ILE A 72 4.36 2.18 4.59
C ILE A 72 3.04 2.95 4.76
N VAL A 73 2.03 2.36 5.41
CA VAL A 73 0.73 3.02 5.64
C VAL A 73 0.89 4.27 6.51
N GLU A 74 1.69 4.21 7.58
CA GLU A 74 1.97 5.37 8.44
C GLU A 74 2.66 6.50 7.67
N PHE A 75 3.62 6.18 6.81
CA PHE A 75 4.23 7.14 5.89
C PHE A 75 3.18 7.78 4.97
N ARG A 76 2.29 6.96 4.37
CA ARG A 76 1.23 7.44 3.49
C ARG A 76 0.26 8.39 4.21
N VAL A 77 -0.10 8.08 5.46
CA VAL A 77 -0.95 8.95 6.28
C VAL A 77 -0.27 10.31 6.49
N LYS A 78 1.01 10.33 6.87
CA LYS A 78 1.78 11.57 7.02
C LYS A 78 1.79 12.38 5.73
N GLU A 79 2.07 11.73 4.60
CA GLU A 79 2.12 12.40 3.29
C GLU A 79 0.77 13.03 2.91
N VAL A 80 -0.33 12.33 3.14
CA VAL A 80 -1.67 12.83 2.82
C VAL A 80 -2.05 14.01 3.72
N ILE A 81 -1.67 13.99 5.01
CA ILE A 81 -1.88 15.11 5.93
C ILE A 81 -1.09 16.33 5.45
N SER A 82 0.19 16.18 5.13
CA SER A 82 1.05 17.29 4.70
C SER A 82 0.60 17.95 3.39
N LYS A 83 0.01 17.17 2.46
CA LYS A 83 -0.51 17.68 1.16
C LYS A 83 -1.96 18.18 1.21
N SER A 84 -2.57 18.26 2.39
CA SER A 84 -3.95 18.72 2.58
C SER A 84 -4.02 20.03 3.38
N ASN A 85 -2.86 20.62 3.70
CA ASN A 85 -2.69 22.01 4.14
C ASN A 85 -2.18 22.85 2.98
#